data_AF-A0A6P8H9V8-F1
#
_entry.id   AF-A0A6P8H9V8-F1
#
_cell.length_a   1.000
_cell.length_b   1.000
_cell.length_c   1.000
_cell.angle_alpha   90.00
_cell.angle_beta   90.00
_cell.angle_gamma   90.00
#
_symmetry.space_group_name_H-M   'P 1'
#
loop_
_entity.id
_entity.type
_entity.pdbx_description
1 polymer ?
#
loop_
_entity_poly.entity_id
_entity_poly.type
_entity_poly.pdbx_seq_one_letter_code
_entity_poly.pdbx_strand_id
1 'polypeptide(L)'
;MSDKYFKRYTERQRSPSFEEIDRKDPVAFTEAREQWVLDRLVELETVKIYRERVAECYKKEEVNARQNCRKEVAVYWKAFQAYKAKAWGYTPDGNWSKWKVPVDQL
;
A
#
# COMPACT_ATOMS: atom_id res chain seq x y z
N MET A 1 -33.19 2.44 -4.50
CA MET A 1 -32.81 2.40 -3.08
C MET A 1 -32.50 3.83 -2.65
N SER A 2 -33.03 4.28 -1.51
CA SER A 2 -32.85 5.66 -1.02
C SER A 2 -31.40 5.95 -0.64
N ASP A 3 -30.91 7.15 -0.96
CA ASP A 3 -29.56 7.66 -0.64
C ASP A 3 -29.20 7.59 0.86
N LYS A 4 -30.22 7.45 1.73
CA LYS A 4 -30.08 7.36 3.18
C LYS A 4 -29.25 6.15 3.67
N TYR A 5 -29.11 5.11 2.86
CA TYR A 5 -28.43 3.86 3.24
C TYR A 5 -27.02 3.71 2.64
N PHE A 6 -26.55 4.66 1.82
CA PHE A 6 -25.20 4.57 1.27
C PHE A 6 -24.18 5.03 2.31
N LYS A 7 -23.34 4.09 2.75
CA LYS A 7 -22.21 4.38 3.63
C LYS A 7 -21.16 5.15 2.83
N ARG A 8 -20.95 6.43 3.16
CA ARG A 8 -19.87 7.24 2.55
C ARG A 8 -18.53 6.78 3.12
N TYR A 9 -17.54 6.59 2.26
CA TYR A 9 -16.15 6.45 2.72
C TYR A 9 -15.67 7.81 3.23
N THR A 10 -14.92 7.81 4.33
CA THR A 10 -14.29 9.04 4.83
C THR A 10 -13.05 9.33 4.00
N GLU A 11 -13.06 10.44 3.26
CA GLU A 11 -11.85 10.97 2.64
C GLU A 11 -10.95 11.56 3.74
N ARG A 12 -9.72 11.06 3.85
CA ARG A 12 -8.71 11.65 4.73
C ARG A 12 -7.77 12.51 3.90
N GLN A 13 -7.41 13.68 4.41
CA GLN A 13 -6.33 14.45 3.83
C GLN A 13 -5.01 13.69 4.02
N ARG A 14 -4.11 13.81 3.04
CA ARG A 14 -2.83 13.14 3.09
C ARG A 14 -1.91 13.84 4.09
N SER A 15 -1.47 13.12 5.11
CA SER A 15 -0.43 13.59 6.03
C SER A 15 0.94 13.62 5.35
N PRO A 16 1.86 14.49 5.80
CA PRO A 16 3.22 14.54 5.29
C PRO A 16 3.96 13.21 5.47
N SER A 17 4.91 12.95 4.57
CA SER A 17 5.69 11.71 4.61
C SER A 17 6.83 11.77 5.63
N PHE A 18 7.45 10.62 5.94
CA PHE A 18 8.60 10.55 6.86
C PHE A 18 9.85 11.34 6.41
N GLU A 19 9.90 11.81 5.16
CA GLU A 19 10.96 12.63 4.58
C GLU A 19 10.71 14.14 4.81
N GLU A 20 9.45 14.52 5.00
CA GLU A 20 9.01 15.92 5.10
C GLU A 20 8.90 16.42 6.55
N ILE A 21 8.92 15.51 7.52
CA ILE A 21 8.70 15.81 8.94
C ILE A 21 10.01 15.82 9.75
N ASP A 22 10.02 16.58 10.85
CA ASP A 22 10.99 16.35 11.92
C ASP A 22 10.59 15.09 12.70
N ARG A 23 11.43 14.06 12.66
CA ARG A 23 11.21 12.79 13.37
C ARG A 23 11.24 12.93 14.90
N LYS A 24 11.70 14.06 15.44
CA LYS A 24 11.66 14.36 16.88
C LYS A 24 10.27 14.81 17.34
N ASP A 25 9.45 15.37 16.45
CA ASP A 25 8.08 15.75 16.79
C ASP A 25 7.19 14.50 16.88
N PRO A 26 6.67 14.16 18.08
CA PRO A 26 5.84 12.98 18.24
C PRO A 26 4.54 13.05 17.43
N VAL A 27 3.96 14.23 17.23
CA VAL A 27 2.68 14.38 16.53
C VAL A 27 2.87 14.11 15.04
N ALA A 28 3.78 14.84 14.40
CA ALA A 28 4.09 14.66 12.98
C ALA A 28 4.53 13.21 12.66
N PHE A 29 5.30 12.59 13.56
CA PHE A 29 5.71 11.19 13.40
C PHE A 29 4.53 10.22 13.45
N THR A 30 3.57 10.42 14.36
CA THR A 30 2.38 9.57 14.44
C THR A 30 1.51 9.69 13.18
N GLU A 31 1.31 10.89 12.66
CA GLU A 31 0.53 11.14 11.45
C GLU A 31 1.16 10.49 10.21
N ALA A 32 2.48 10.66 10.02
CA ALA A 32 3.21 10.03 8.91
C ALA A 32 3.15 8.50 8.99
N ARG A 33 3.23 7.94 10.20
CA ARG A 33 3.06 6.49 10.43
C ARG A 33 1.66 6.02 10.07
N GLU A 34 0.63 6.71 10.51
CA GLU A 34 -0.75 6.35 10.18
C GLU A 34 -0.98 6.38 8.68
N GLN A 35 -0.51 7.43 7.99
CA GLN A 35 -0.57 7.53 6.55
C GLN A 35 0.15 6.36 5.86
N TRP A 36 1.35 6.01 6.31
CA TRP A 36 2.11 4.88 5.76
C TRP A 36 1.35 3.55 5.90
N VAL A 37 0.72 3.31 7.04
CA VAL A 37 -0.08 2.10 7.28
C VAL A 37 -1.31 2.08 6.37
N LEU A 38 -2.01 3.21 6.23
CA LEU A 38 -3.17 3.32 5.34
C LEU A 38 -2.79 3.06 3.88
N ASP A 39 -1.75 3.72 3.37
CA ASP A 39 -1.26 3.54 2.00
C ASP A 39 -0.95 2.07 1.74
N ARG A 40 -0.34 1.38 2.71
CA ARG A 40 -0.01 -0.03 2.58
C ARG A 40 -1.22 -0.96 2.65
N LEU A 41 -2.24 -0.62 3.43
CA LEU A 41 -3.50 -1.36 3.43
C LEU A 41 -4.19 -1.23 2.07
N VAL A 42 -4.18 -0.03 1.47
CA VAL A 42 -4.71 0.19 0.11
C VAL A 42 -3.96 -0.64 -0.91
N GLU A 43 -2.62 -0.68 -0.86
CA GLU A 43 -1.80 -1.53 -1.73
C GLU A 43 -2.15 -3.02 -1.56
N LEU A 44 -2.32 -3.51 -0.33
CA LEU A 44 -2.69 -4.90 -0.04
C LEU A 44 -4.06 -5.24 -0.65
N GLU A 45 -5.07 -4.41 -0.44
CA GLU A 45 -6.41 -4.62 -1.00
C GLU A 45 -6.38 -4.54 -2.54
N THR A 46 -5.57 -3.64 -3.11
CA THR A 46 -5.35 -3.57 -4.55
C THR A 46 -4.76 -4.88 -5.11
N VAL A 47 -3.78 -5.47 -4.41
CA VAL A 47 -3.22 -6.78 -4.78
C VAL A 47 -4.28 -7.89 -4.69
N LYS A 48 -5.15 -7.87 -3.68
CA LYS A 48 -6.25 -8.85 -3.57
C LYS A 48 -7.24 -8.73 -4.72
N ILE A 49 -7.61 -7.51 -5.12
CA ILE A 49 -8.48 -7.26 -6.28
C ILE A 49 -7.84 -7.83 -7.55
N TYR A 50 -6.54 -7.63 -7.77
CA TYR A 50 -5.87 -8.21 -8.94
C TYR A 50 -5.79 -9.74 -8.88
N ARG A 51 -5.61 -10.32 -7.69
CA ARG A 51 -5.65 -11.78 -7.51
C ARG A 51 -7.02 -12.35 -7.88
N GLU A 52 -8.10 -11.67 -7.49
CA GLU A 52 -9.47 -12.05 -7.85
C GLU A 52 -9.69 -11.97 -9.36
N ARG A 53 -9.22 -10.91 -10.03
CA ARG A 53 -9.29 -10.78 -11.50
C ARG A 53 -8.56 -11.92 -12.22
N VAL A 54 -7.40 -12.34 -11.71
CA VAL A 54 -6.69 -13.51 -12.25
C VAL A 54 -7.54 -14.77 -12.08
N ALA A 55 -8.09 -15.01 -10.89
CA ALA A 55 -8.95 -16.17 -10.65
C ALA A 55 -10.21 -16.16 -11.54
N GLU A 56 -10.83 -15.00 -11.76
CA GLU A 56 -11.95 -14.84 -12.69
C GLU A 56 -11.56 -15.15 -14.14
N CYS A 57 -10.40 -14.66 -14.60
CA CYS A 57 -9.92 -14.96 -15.94
C CYS A 57 -9.69 -16.47 -16.13
N TYR A 58 -9.07 -17.12 -15.16
CA TYR A 58 -8.85 -18.57 -15.19
C TYR A 58 -10.17 -19.37 -15.23
N LYS A 59 -11.20 -18.90 -14.52
CA LYS A 59 -12.54 -19.50 -14.57
C LYS A 59 -13.22 -19.33 -15.93
N LYS A 60 -13.01 -18.20 -16.62
CA LYS A 60 -13.64 -17.91 -17.91
C LYS A 60 -12.97 -18.63 -19.09
N GLU A 61 -11.64 -18.68 -19.09
CA GLU A 61 -10.84 -19.19 -20.22
C GLU A 61 -10.55 -20.70 -20.14
N GLU A 62 -10.76 -21.31 -18.96
CA GLU A 62 -10.57 -22.73 -18.66
C GLU A 62 -9.25 -23.29 -19.22
N VAL A 63 -9.31 -24.04 -20.32
CA VAL A 63 -8.18 -24.74 -20.94
C VAL A 63 -7.12 -23.77 -21.50
N ASN A 64 -7.55 -22.61 -22.02
CA ASN A 64 -6.66 -21.64 -22.68
C ASN A 64 -6.18 -20.51 -21.74
N ALA A 65 -6.49 -20.59 -20.45
CA ALA A 65 -6.16 -19.56 -19.46
C ALA A 65 -4.66 -19.16 -19.44
N ARG A 66 -3.76 -20.10 -19.74
CA ARG A 66 -2.31 -19.85 -19.75
C ARG A 66 -1.86 -18.85 -20.82
N GLN A 67 -2.57 -18.76 -21.95
CA GLN A 67 -2.25 -17.83 -23.02
C GLN A 67 -3.03 -16.52 -22.85
N ASN A 68 -4.33 -16.63 -22.56
CA ASN A 68 -5.24 -15.49 -22.55
C ASN A 68 -5.10 -14.63 -21.27
N CYS A 69 -4.86 -15.23 -20.10
CA CYS A 69 -4.79 -14.51 -18.82
C CYS A 69 -3.40 -13.93 -18.47
N ARG A 70 -2.47 -13.86 -19.44
CA ARG A 70 -1.09 -13.40 -19.19
C ARG A 70 -1.03 -11.95 -18.72
N LYS A 71 -1.93 -11.10 -19.21
CA LYS A 71 -1.96 -9.67 -18.88
C LYS A 71 -2.35 -9.47 -17.42
N GLU A 72 -3.40 -10.15 -16.98
CA GLU A 72 -3.94 -10.12 -15.62
C GLU A 72 -2.88 -10.63 -14.63
N VAL A 73 -2.22 -11.74 -14.96
CA VAL A 73 -1.12 -12.29 -14.17
C VAL A 73 0.05 -11.32 -14.08
N ALA A 74 0.44 -10.67 -15.18
CA ALA A 74 1.53 -9.70 -15.18
C ALA A 74 1.21 -8.47 -14.30
N VAL A 75 -0.03 -7.96 -14.36
CA VAL A 75 -0.49 -6.84 -13.52
C VAL A 75 -0.49 -7.23 -12.04
N TYR A 76 -1.06 -8.38 -11.70
CA TYR A 76 -1.04 -8.92 -10.34
C TYR A 76 0.40 -9.06 -9.82
N TRP A 77 1.29 -9.65 -10.62
CA TRP A 77 2.68 -9.88 -10.23
C TRP A 77 3.42 -8.58 -9.97
N LYS A 78 3.26 -7.58 -10.84
CA LYS A 78 3.86 -6.25 -10.66
C LYS A 78 3.41 -5.60 -9.36
N ALA A 79 2.09 -5.62 -9.09
CA ALA A 79 1.54 -5.06 -7.86
C ALA A 79 2.01 -5.82 -6.61
N PHE A 80 2.04 -7.16 -6.68
CA PHE A 80 2.49 -8.01 -5.58
C PHE A 80 3.97 -7.79 -5.24
N GLN A 81 4.83 -7.65 -6.25
CA GLN A 81 6.25 -7.38 -6.04
C GLN A 81 6.48 -6.00 -5.43
N ALA A 82 5.75 -4.98 -5.89
CA ALA A 82 5.80 -3.64 -5.30
C ALA A 82 5.38 -3.65 -3.82
N TYR A 83 4.25 -4.30 -3.50
CA TYR A 83 3.78 -4.46 -2.12
C TYR A 83 4.78 -5.24 -1.23
N LYS A 84 5.40 -6.29 -1.78
CA LYS A 84 6.37 -7.13 -1.07
C LYS A 84 7.68 -6.38 -0.78
N ALA A 85 8.12 -5.54 -1.72
CA ALA A 85 9.35 -4.74 -1.57
C ALA A 85 9.24 -3.71 -0.44
N LYS A 86 8.02 -3.19 -0.18
CA LYS A 86 7.74 -2.26 0.92
C LYS A 86 7.56 -3.03 2.24
N ALA A 87 8.48 -2.85 3.20
CA ALA A 87 8.37 -3.50 4.51
C ALA A 87 7.53 -2.67 5.51
N TRP A 88 7.05 -3.31 6.59
CA TRP A 88 6.25 -2.62 7.64
C TRP A 88 7.09 -1.58 8.37
N GLY A 89 8.36 -1.92 8.56
CA GLY A 89 9.34 -1.18 9.33
C GLY A 89 10.31 -0.34 8.52
N TYR A 90 10.20 -0.26 7.19
CA TYR A 90 11.28 0.24 6.34
C TYR A 90 10.74 1.21 5.28
N THR A 91 11.19 2.46 5.36
CA THR A 91 11.06 3.45 4.29
C THR A 91 12.30 3.36 3.37
N PRO A 92 12.30 4.00 2.20
CA PRO A 92 13.51 4.06 1.35
C PRO A 92 14.78 4.51 2.09
N ASP A 93 14.65 5.39 3.09
CA ASP A 93 15.77 5.89 3.91
C ASP A 93 16.20 4.96 5.05
N GLY A 94 15.50 3.85 5.28
CA GLY A 94 15.84 2.90 6.33
C GLY A 94 14.70 2.54 7.26
N ASN A 95 15.05 1.94 8.40
CA ASN A 95 14.06 1.55 9.39
C ASN A 95 13.59 2.77 10.19
N TRP A 96 12.30 3.10 10.14
CA TRP A 96 11.74 4.27 10.84
C TRP A 96 11.79 4.15 12.37
N SER A 97 12.04 2.96 12.92
CA SER A 97 12.33 2.73 14.35
C SER A 97 13.81 2.86 14.72
N LYS A 98 14.74 2.81 13.75
CA LYS A 98 16.18 3.00 13.99
C LYS A 98 16.57 4.42 13.58
N TRP A 99 16.14 5.38 14.38
CA TRP A 99 16.52 6.78 14.17
C TRP A 99 18.03 6.94 14.37
N LYS A 100 18.72 7.45 13.35
CA LYS A 100 20.14 7.85 13.44
C LYS A 100 20.16 9.31 13.87
N VAL A 101 20.56 9.58 15.10
CA VAL A 101 20.97 10.95 15.49
C VAL A 101 22.28 11.21 14.77
N PRO A 102 22.43 12.28 13.98
CA PRO A 102 23.76 12.74 13.59
C PRO A 102 24.55 13.04 14.86
N VAL A 103 25.75 12.48 14.99
CA VAL A 103 26.61 12.66 16.18
C VAL A 103 26.95 14.14 16.38
N ASP A 104 26.86 14.93 15.31
CA ASP A 104 27.09 16.38 15.25
C ASP A 104 26.08 17.21 16.07
N GLN A 105 24.99 16.60 16.54
CA GLN A 105 23.95 17.23 17.38
C GLN A 105 24.04 16.86 18.88
N LEU A 106 25.14 16.23 19.33
CA LEU A 106 25.41 15.90 20.74
C LEU A 106 26.34 16.92 21.40
#